data_AF-A0A431MVV2-F1
#
_entry.id   AF-A0A431MVV2-F1
#
_cell.length_a   1.000
_cell.length_b   1.000
_cell.length_c   1.000
_cell.angle_alpha   90.00
_cell.angle_beta   90.00
_cell.angle_gamma   90.00
#
_symmetry.space_group_name_H-M   'P 1'
#
loop_
_entity.id
_entity.type
_entity.pdbx_description
1 polymer ?
#
loop_
_entity_poly.entity_id
_entity_poly.type
_entity_poly.pdbx_seq_one_letter_code
_entity_poly.pdbx_strand_id
1 'polypeptide(L)'
;MKTFILFFYLSFINLLPVFASNTDSLAAKEQAKDSLKSSKKICSCELVLLANVDSKMETVALMAEKTSNGKTKLDFKITDFELWKEKKYLSVVFVNDLKVVEKIQEAGNCQQVFEKLKLRYNKLRLHSIIDMDTRTMAMR
;
A
#
# COMPACT_ATOMS: atom_id res chain seq x y z
N MET A 1 22.13 -53.59 25.85
CA MET A 1 21.21 -52.86 26.74
C MET A 1 20.04 -52.40 25.88
N LYS A 2 19.01 -53.24 25.74
CA LYS A 2 17.66 -53.14 26.36
C LYS A 2 16.86 -51.88 25.98
N THR A 3 16.11 -52.06 24.90
CA THR A 3 14.87 -51.39 24.46
C THR A 3 13.88 -51.20 25.60
N PHE A 4 13.18 -50.05 25.65
CA PHE A 4 11.85 -49.96 26.28
C PHE A 4 11.00 -48.90 25.57
N ILE A 5 10.10 -49.39 24.71
CA ILE A 5 8.91 -48.70 24.22
C ILE A 5 7.82 -49.02 25.25
N LEU A 6 7.11 -48.02 25.75
CA LEU A 6 5.88 -48.22 26.52
C LEU A 6 4.76 -47.38 25.91
N PHE A 7 3.90 -48.09 25.18
CA PHE A 7 2.52 -47.74 24.89
C PHE A 7 1.74 -47.60 26.20
N PHE A 8 0.94 -46.55 26.35
CA PHE A 8 -0.30 -46.62 27.12
C PHE A 8 -1.44 -45.93 26.36
N TYR A 9 -2.51 -46.70 26.23
CA TYR A 9 -3.76 -46.52 25.49
C TYR A 9 -4.64 -45.41 26.09
N LEU A 10 -5.23 -44.54 25.25
CA LEU A 10 -6.67 -44.48 24.89
C LEU A 10 -7.66 -44.21 26.04
N SER A 11 -8.35 -43.06 26.02
CA SER A 11 -9.77 -42.94 25.61
C SER A 11 -10.47 -41.67 26.16
N PHE A 12 -11.58 -41.29 25.50
CA PHE A 12 -12.69 -40.43 25.96
C PHE A 12 -12.43 -38.90 25.91
N ILE A 13 -13.21 -38.02 25.26
CA ILE A 13 -14.63 -38.01 24.84
C ILE A 13 -14.81 -37.10 23.60
N ASN A 14 -15.59 -37.58 22.63
CA ASN A 14 -16.22 -36.77 21.58
C ASN A 14 -17.34 -35.90 22.17
N LEU A 15 -17.41 -34.63 21.81
CA LEU A 15 -18.65 -33.86 21.92
C LEU A 15 -18.84 -32.99 20.67
N LEU A 16 -19.66 -33.48 19.75
CA LEU A 16 -20.31 -32.68 18.70
C LEU A 16 -21.67 -32.22 19.24
N PRO A 17 -22.15 -31.02 18.88
CA PRO A 17 -23.57 -30.80 18.74
C PRO A 17 -23.99 -30.94 17.28
N VAL A 18 -24.96 -31.81 17.07
CA VAL A 18 -25.81 -31.92 15.89
C VAL A 18 -26.90 -30.83 16.00
N PHE A 19 -27.12 -30.06 14.95
CA PHE A 19 -28.45 -29.58 14.61
C PHE A 19 -28.63 -29.60 13.09
N ALA A 20 -29.64 -30.36 12.66
CA ALA A 20 -30.12 -30.46 11.31
C ALA A 20 -31.46 -29.74 11.19
N SER A 21 -31.65 -29.00 10.10
CA SER A 21 -32.95 -28.90 9.42
C SER A 21 -32.76 -28.27 8.03
N ASN A 22 -33.36 -28.92 7.03
CA ASN A 22 -33.31 -28.58 5.61
C ASN A 22 -34.52 -27.73 5.18
N THR A 23 -34.38 -27.20 3.97
CA THR A 23 -35.36 -26.77 2.94
C THR A 23 -35.94 -25.35 2.94
N ASP A 24 -35.72 -24.74 1.78
CA ASP A 24 -36.50 -23.74 1.04
C ASP A 24 -36.63 -22.30 1.56
N SER A 25 -35.82 -21.40 0.97
CA SER A 25 -36.41 -20.31 0.19
C SER A 25 -35.41 -19.72 -0.81
N LEU A 26 -35.82 -19.76 -2.06
CA LEU A 26 -35.27 -19.09 -3.22
C LEU A 26 -35.37 -17.57 -3.04
N ALA A 27 -34.31 -16.90 -2.56
CA ALA A 27 -34.15 -15.45 -2.77
C ALA A 27 -32.70 -14.99 -2.51
N ALA A 28 -32.18 -14.25 -3.48
CA ALA A 28 -31.00 -13.39 -3.38
C ALA A 28 -29.61 -14.07 -3.32
N LYS A 29 -29.35 -14.95 -4.31
CA LYS A 29 -28.10 -14.83 -5.07
C LYS A 29 -28.16 -13.50 -5.85
N GLU A 30 -27.74 -12.40 -5.24
CA GLU A 30 -27.34 -11.18 -5.96
C GLU A 30 -26.57 -10.25 -5.03
N GLN A 31 -25.41 -9.77 -5.48
CA GLN A 31 -24.41 -8.93 -4.78
C GLN A 31 -23.60 -9.69 -3.70
N ALA A 32 -22.37 -10.14 -3.94
CA ALA A 32 -21.24 -9.37 -4.43
C ALA A 32 -20.37 -10.22 -5.38
N LYS A 33 -20.88 -10.43 -6.59
CA LYS A 33 -20.04 -10.66 -7.76
C LYS A 33 -19.89 -9.32 -8.49
N ASP A 34 -19.57 -8.27 -7.72
CA ASP A 34 -19.14 -7.03 -8.32
C ASP A 34 -17.68 -7.25 -8.72
N SER A 35 -17.47 -7.26 -10.02
CA SER A 35 -16.19 -7.50 -10.66
C SER A 35 -15.09 -6.69 -10.00
N LEU A 36 -14.23 -7.37 -9.22
CA LEU A 36 -12.90 -6.90 -8.84
C LEU A 36 -12.06 -6.83 -10.12
N LYS A 37 -12.37 -5.85 -10.97
CA LYS A 37 -11.53 -5.41 -12.06
C LYS A 37 -10.28 -4.92 -11.35
N SER A 38 -9.27 -5.79 -11.23
CA SER A 38 -7.97 -5.49 -10.62
C SER A 38 -7.46 -4.18 -11.21
N SER A 39 -7.78 -3.08 -10.54
CA SER A 39 -7.64 -1.77 -11.12
C SER A 39 -6.16 -1.46 -11.02
N LYS A 40 -5.51 -1.27 -12.18
CA LYS A 40 -4.05 -1.18 -12.24
C LYS A 40 -3.63 0.12 -11.58
N LYS A 41 -3.18 0.07 -10.32
CA LYS A 41 -2.59 1.20 -9.63
C LYS A 41 -1.32 1.65 -10.35
N ILE A 42 -1.05 2.95 -10.31
CA ILE A 42 0.22 3.55 -10.69
C ILE A 42 0.77 4.33 -9.51
N CYS A 43 2.09 4.41 -9.44
CA CYS A 43 2.79 5.18 -8.43
C CYS A 43 3.80 6.12 -9.10
N SER A 44 3.71 7.42 -8.78
CA SER A 44 4.83 8.35 -8.96
C SER A 44 5.56 8.49 -7.63
N CYS A 45 6.89 8.57 -7.68
CA CYS A 45 7.74 8.83 -6.53
C CYS A 45 8.83 9.84 -6.89
N GLU A 46 9.06 10.82 -6.01
CA GLU A 46 10.25 11.66 -6.02
C GLU A 46 11.06 11.40 -4.74
N LEU A 47 12.32 11.02 -4.90
CA LEU A 47 13.27 10.98 -3.79
C LEU A 47 13.85 12.38 -3.62
N VAL A 48 13.73 12.95 -2.43
CA VAL A 48 14.20 14.31 -2.13
C VAL A 48 15.12 14.31 -0.92
N LEU A 49 16.10 15.22 -0.93
CA LEU A 49 16.94 15.47 0.24
C LEU A 49 16.28 16.54 1.11
N LEU A 50 16.04 16.20 2.37
CA LEU A 50 15.51 17.10 3.41
C LEU A 50 16.55 17.28 4.50
N ALA A 51 16.78 18.52 4.94
CA ALA A 51 17.49 18.77 6.18
C ALA A 51 16.57 18.46 7.36
N ASN A 52 17.03 17.63 8.30
CA ASN A 52 16.33 17.43 9.56
C ASN A 52 16.69 18.52 10.59
N VAL A 53 16.16 18.40 11.82
CA VAL A 53 16.39 19.38 12.91
C VAL A 53 17.87 19.56 13.27
N ASP A 54 18.71 18.54 13.07
CA ASP A 54 20.16 18.57 13.31
C ASP A 54 20.95 19.06 12.07
N SER A 55 20.29 19.65 11.06
CA SER A 55 20.88 19.99 9.76
C SER A 55 21.46 18.79 8.99
N LYS A 56 21.10 17.55 9.35
CA LYS A 56 21.53 16.36 8.60
C LYS A 56 20.61 16.17 7.40
N MET A 57 21.20 16.00 6.22
CA MET A 57 20.44 15.70 5.00
C MET A 57 20.01 14.23 5.00
N GLU A 58 18.71 14.01 4.91
CA GLU A 58 18.08 12.69 4.80
C GLU A 58 17.38 12.56 3.46
N THR A 59 17.51 11.41 2.81
CA THR A 59 16.71 11.08 1.62
C THR A 59 15.35 10.59 2.05
N VAL A 60 14.29 11.25 1.58
CA VAL A 60 12.91 10.84 1.81
C VAL A 60 12.20 10.56 0.48
N ALA A 61 11.23 9.66 0.51
CA ALA A 61 10.32 9.40 -0.60
C ALA A 61 9.03 10.21 -0.43
N LEU A 62 8.71 11.01 -1.44
CA LEU A 62 7.37 11.57 -1.66
C LEU A 62 6.68 10.72 -2.71
N MET A 63 5.49 10.20 -2.41
CA MET A 63 4.82 9.24 -3.29
C MET A 63 3.36 9.64 -3.52
N ALA A 64 2.87 9.41 -4.73
CA ALA A 64 1.48 9.63 -5.10
C ALA A 64 0.96 8.44 -5.90
N GLU A 65 -0.18 7.91 -5.45
CA GLU A 65 -0.82 6.75 -6.03
C GLU A 65 -2.13 7.12 -6.71
N LYS A 66 -2.41 6.49 -7.85
CA LYS A 66 -3.69 6.61 -8.52
C LYS A 66 -4.13 5.28 -9.13
N THR A 67 -5.42 4.98 -9.07
CA THR A 67 -6.02 3.93 -9.91
C THR A 67 -6.02 4.36 -11.37
N SER A 68 -5.32 3.61 -12.23
CA SER A 68 -5.26 3.95 -13.65
C SER A 68 -6.60 3.75 -14.33
N ASN A 69 -6.97 4.74 -15.15
CA ASN A 69 -8.16 4.70 -16.00
C ASN A 69 -7.82 4.22 -17.43
N GLY A 70 -6.68 3.56 -17.61
CA GLY A 70 -6.16 3.15 -18.92
C GLY A 70 -5.45 4.27 -19.69
N LYS A 71 -5.33 5.48 -19.11
CA LYS A 71 -4.62 6.63 -19.69
C LYS A 71 -3.32 6.91 -18.93
N THR A 72 -2.41 5.93 -18.90
CA THR A 72 -1.21 5.93 -18.04
C THR A 72 -0.38 7.23 -18.09
N LYS A 73 -0.15 7.81 -19.28
CA LYS A 73 0.61 9.08 -19.41
C LYS A 73 -0.10 10.26 -18.74
N LEU A 74 -1.43 10.30 -18.80
CA LEU A 74 -2.21 11.33 -18.12
C LEU A 74 -2.27 11.06 -16.62
N ASP A 75 -2.43 9.79 -16.23
CA ASP A 75 -2.47 9.37 -14.83
C ASP A 75 -1.16 9.76 -14.12
N PHE A 76 0.00 9.53 -14.75
CA PHE A 76 1.31 9.96 -14.22
C PHE A 76 1.46 11.48 -14.16
N LYS A 77 0.94 12.23 -15.14
CA LYS A 77 0.94 13.70 -15.06
C LYS A 77 0.14 14.21 -13.85
N ILE A 78 -0.97 13.55 -13.52
CA ILE A 78 -1.80 13.91 -12.37
C ILE A 78 -1.03 13.64 -11.06
N THR A 79 -0.45 12.44 -10.91
CA THR A 79 0.32 12.09 -9.71
C THR A 79 1.57 12.96 -9.56
N ASP A 80 2.28 13.27 -10.64
CA ASP A 80 3.44 14.19 -10.63
C ASP A 80 3.06 15.61 -10.22
N PHE A 81 1.90 16.11 -10.67
CA PHE A 81 1.44 17.45 -10.30
C PHE A 81 1.12 17.53 -8.79
N GLU A 82 0.56 16.47 -8.22
CA GLU A 82 0.28 16.40 -6.79
C GLU A 82 1.56 16.30 -5.96
N LEU A 83 2.55 15.54 -6.42
CA LEU A 83 3.88 15.54 -5.82
C LEU A 83 4.55 16.92 -5.88
N TRP A 84 4.37 17.65 -6.99
CA TRP A 84 4.89 19.01 -7.09
C TRP A 84 4.27 19.94 -6.04
N LYS A 85 2.95 19.85 -5.80
CA LYS A 85 2.28 20.64 -4.74
C LYS A 85 2.82 20.29 -3.36
N GLU A 86 2.91 19.01 -3.06
CA GLU A 86 3.43 18.53 -1.77
C GLU A 86 4.86 19.00 -1.55
N LYS A 87 5.73 18.84 -2.55
CA LYS A 87 7.11 19.32 -2.50
C LYS A 87 7.17 20.83 -2.28
N LYS A 88 6.32 21.62 -2.96
CA LYS A 88 6.25 23.07 -2.77
C LYS A 88 5.79 23.44 -1.35
N TYR A 89 4.85 22.69 -0.78
CA TYR A 89 4.45 22.86 0.62
C TYR A 89 5.63 22.58 1.55
N LEU A 90 6.34 21.48 1.35
CA LEU A 90 7.49 21.12 2.17
C LEU A 90 8.65 22.11 2.05
N SER A 91 8.93 22.67 0.88
CA SER A 91 9.96 23.72 0.75
C SER A 91 9.64 24.96 1.58
N VAL A 92 8.34 25.29 1.73
CA VAL A 92 7.90 26.41 2.58
C VAL A 92 8.05 26.06 4.06
N VAL A 93 7.61 24.86 4.46
CA VAL A 93 7.67 24.40 5.85
C VAL A 93 9.10 24.26 6.36
N PHE A 94 10.00 23.72 5.54
CA PHE A 94 11.39 23.50 5.91
C PHE A 94 12.33 24.66 5.53
N VAL A 95 11.80 25.75 4.96
CA VAL A 95 12.54 26.93 4.47
C VAL A 95 13.79 26.50 3.66
N ASN A 96 13.62 25.49 2.82
CA ASN A 96 14.72 24.82 2.13
C ASN A 96 14.33 24.48 0.70
N ASP A 97 15.28 24.64 -0.22
CA ASP A 97 15.13 24.15 -1.58
C ASP A 97 15.31 22.63 -1.60
N LEU A 98 14.21 21.92 -1.87
CA LEU A 98 14.22 20.46 -1.91
C LEU A 98 14.91 19.97 -3.17
N LYS A 99 16.10 19.37 -2.98
CA LYS A 99 16.84 18.75 -4.08
C LYS A 99 16.24 17.39 -4.40
N VAL A 100 15.71 17.24 -5.61
CA VAL A 100 15.27 15.95 -6.15
C VAL A 100 16.50 15.12 -6.52
N VAL A 101 16.56 13.90 -5.98
CA VAL A 101 17.61 12.90 -6.25
C VAL A 101 17.21 12.01 -7.41
N GLU A 102 15.97 11.52 -7.41
CA GLU A 102 15.47 10.57 -8.40
C GLU A 102 13.96 10.76 -8.58
N LYS A 103 13.48 10.52 -9.79
CA LYS A 103 12.04 10.41 -10.11
C LYS A 103 11.75 9.01 -10.63
N ILE A 104 10.74 8.37 -10.06
CA ILE A 104 10.35 7.00 -10.39
C ILE A 104 8.86 7.00 -10.74
N GLN A 105 8.52 6.34 -11.84
CA GLN A 105 7.14 6.08 -12.24
C GLN A 105 7.00 4.59 -12.51
N GLU A 106 6.14 3.91 -11.74
CA GLU A 106 5.98 2.47 -11.82
C GLU A 106 4.50 2.08 -11.78
N ALA A 107 4.17 0.98 -12.45
CA ALA A 107 2.88 0.33 -12.26
C ALA A 107 2.89 -0.46 -10.95
N GLY A 108 1.80 -0.39 -10.20
CA GLY A 108 1.68 -0.97 -8.87
C GLY A 108 1.30 0.08 -7.83
N ASN A 109 1.02 -0.39 -6.62
CA ASN A 109 0.75 0.50 -5.49
C ASN A 109 2.05 1.09 -4.92
N CYS A 110 1.98 2.28 -4.34
CA CYS A 110 3.17 2.98 -3.85
C CYS A 110 3.85 2.28 -2.68
N GLN A 111 3.10 1.52 -1.87
CA GLN A 111 3.69 0.76 -0.77
C GLN A 111 4.66 -0.31 -1.27
N GLN A 112 4.30 -1.05 -2.32
CA GLN A 112 5.20 -2.03 -2.94
C GLN A 112 6.43 -1.36 -3.57
N VAL A 113 6.25 -0.22 -4.24
CA VAL A 113 7.37 0.54 -4.81
C VAL A 113 8.32 1.01 -3.71
N PHE A 114 7.79 1.48 -2.58
CA PHE A 114 8.60 1.93 -1.43
C PHE A 114 9.44 0.80 -0.84
N GLU A 115 8.86 -0.39 -0.65
CA GLU A 115 9.60 -1.53 -0.12
C GLU A 115 10.72 -1.98 -1.08
N LYS A 116 10.50 -1.92 -2.40
CA LYS A 116 11.59 -2.14 -3.39
C LYS A 116 12.68 -1.08 -3.30
N LEU A 117 12.31 0.18 -3.04
CA LEU A 117 13.27 1.28 -2.92
C LEU A 117 14.12 1.17 -1.65
N LYS A 118 13.57 0.67 -0.55
CA LYS A 118 14.32 0.42 0.69
C LYS A 118 15.46 -0.58 0.51
N LEU A 119 15.33 -1.53 -0.41
CA LEU A 119 16.42 -2.46 -0.76
C LEU A 119 17.60 -1.75 -1.46
N ARG A 120 17.34 -0.62 -2.13
CA ARG A 120 18.37 0.20 -2.81
C ARG A 120 18.92 1.30 -1.91
N TYR A 121 18.08 1.83 -1.01
CA TYR A 121 18.38 2.98 -0.17
C TYR A 121 18.18 2.65 1.31
N ASN A 122 19.25 2.18 1.98
CA ASN A 122 19.22 1.67 3.37
C ASN A 122 18.66 2.65 4.43
N LYS A 123 18.66 3.96 4.16
CA LYS A 123 18.17 5.00 5.08
C LYS A 123 16.97 5.77 4.52
N LEU A 124 16.31 5.24 3.49
CA LEU A 124 15.16 5.90 2.89
C LEU A 124 13.99 5.94 3.87
N ARG A 125 13.45 7.14 4.09
CA ARG A 125 12.25 7.34 4.89
C ARG A 125 11.08 7.67 3.98
N LEU A 126 9.89 7.17 4.33
CA LEU A 126 8.66 7.60 3.68
C LEU A 126 8.18 8.88 4.34
N HIS A 127 7.93 9.93 3.56
CA HIS A 127 7.28 11.13 4.07
C HIS A 127 5.76 11.00 4.00
N SER A 128 5.21 10.72 2.82
CA SER A 128 3.77 10.52 2.61
C SER A 128 3.50 9.69 1.35
N ILE A 129 2.35 8.99 1.36
CA ILE A 129 1.71 8.45 0.16
C ILE A 129 0.41 9.23 -0.02
N ILE A 130 0.32 9.98 -1.11
CA ILE A 130 -0.88 10.72 -1.48
C ILE A 130 -1.76 9.80 -2.31
N ASP A 131 -2.86 9.33 -1.75
CA ASP A 131 -3.87 8.56 -2.50
C ASP A 131 -4.79 9.52 -3.26
N MET A 132 -4.67 9.50 -4.59
CA MET A 132 -5.46 10.38 -5.44
C MET A 132 -6.92 9.97 -5.58
N ASP A 133 -7.24 8.72 -5.31
CA ASP A 133 -8.61 8.23 -5.47
C ASP A 133 -9.49 8.74 -4.31
N THR A 134 -8.93 8.84 -3.10
CA THR A 134 -9.61 9.38 -1.92
C THR A 134 -9.59 10.91 -1.86
N ARG A 135 -8.51 11.57 -2.29
CA ARG A 135 -8.44 13.05 -2.36
C ARG A 135 -9.46 13.66 -3.32
N THR A 136 -9.82 12.95 -4.41
CA THR A 136 -10.80 13.43 -5.39
C THR A 136 -12.23 13.50 -4.80
N MET A 137 -12.51 12.79 -3.70
CA MET A 137 -13.82 12.78 -3.04
C MET A 137 -14.03 13.96 -2.08
N ALA A 138 -12.97 14.65 -1.65
CA ALA A 138 -13.05 15.76 -0.69
C ALA A 138 -13.38 17.13 -1.33
N MET A 139 -13.52 17.20 -2.66
CA MET A 139 -13.86 18.42 -3.41
C MET A 139 -15.19 18.31 -4.19
N ARG A 140 -16.13 17.47 -3.71
CA ARG A 140 -17.50 17.42 -4.23
C ARG A 140 -18.49 17.89 -3.18
#